data_AF-A0A974CDQ9-F1
#
_entry.id   AF-A0A974CDQ9-F1
#
_cell.length_a   1.000
_cell.length_b   1.000
_cell.length_c   1.000
_cell.angle_alpha   90.00
_cell.angle_beta   90.00
_cell.angle_gamma   90.00
#
_symmetry.space_group_name_H-M   'P 1'
#
loop_
_entity.id
_entity.type
_entity.pdbx_description
1 polymer ?
#
loop_
_entity_poly.entity_id
_entity_poly.type
_entity_poly.pdbx_seq_one_letter_code
_entity_poly.pdbx_strand_id
1 'polypeptide(L)' 'VCEEQKCGEDVFPLAVNCLDRFLSLVPVEKRHLQLLGSTCLFLASKLRDSTPMTAESLCMYSDYCFTDKELL' A
#
# COMPACT_ATOMS: atom_id res chain seq x y z
N VAL A 1 3.00 6.05 -7.65
CA VAL A 1 1.97 5.01 -7.50
C VAL A 1 0.57 5.62 -7.48
N CYS A 2 0.16 6.37 -6.45
CA CYS A 2 -1.19 6.98 -6.41
C CYS A 2 -1.46 7.95 -7.56
N GLU A 3 -0.52 8.85 -7.87
CA GLU A 3 -0.66 9.79 -8.99
C GLU A 3 -0.73 9.05 -10.34
N GLU A 4 0.16 8.09 -10.56
CA GLU A 4 0.19 7.23 -11.76
C GLU A 4 -1.11 6.43 -11.95
N GLN A 5 -1.69 5.93 -10.86
CA GLN A 5 -2.96 5.20 -10.86
C GLN A 5 -4.18 6.14 -10.82
N LYS A 6 -3.97 7.45 -10.78
CA LYS A 6 -5.02 8.48 -10.67
C LYS A 6 -5.98 8.20 -9.51
N CYS A 7 -5.43 7.76 -8.37
CA CYS A 7 -6.21 7.47 -7.19
C CYS A 7 -6.91 8.73 -6.66
N GLY A 8 -8.01 8.53 -5.94
CA GLY A 8 -8.64 9.62 -5.19
C GLY A 8 -7.66 10.30 -4.22
N GLU A 9 -7.79 11.62 -4.05
CA GLU A 9 -6.86 12.44 -3.25
C GLU A 9 -6.71 11.95 -1.79
N ASP A 10 -7.74 11.28 -1.25
CA ASP A 10 -7.75 10.74 0.11
C ASP A 10 -6.98 9.41 0.27
N VAL A 11 -6.63 8.72 -0.82
CA VAL A 11 -5.98 7.40 -0.77
C VAL A 11 -4.58 7.50 -0.16
N PHE A 12 -3.77 8.44 -0.64
CA PHE A 12 -2.39 8.59 -0.16
C PHE A 12 -2.32 9.04 1.31
N PRO A 13 -3.05 10.08 1.75
CA PRO A 13 -3.08 10.48 3.17
C PRO A 13 -3.56 9.35 4.09
N LEU A 14 -4.57 8.56 3.66
CA LEU A 14 -5.04 7.42 4.43
C LEU A 14 -3.99 6.31 4.54
N ALA A 15 -3.30 5.99 3.44
CA ALA A 15 -2.22 5.00 3.44
C ALA A 15 -1.08 5.41 4.38
N VAL A 16 -0.66 6.68 4.34
CA VAL A 16 0.36 7.24 5.25
C VAL A 16 -0.11 7.17 6.70
N ASN A 17 -1.37 7.53 6.98
CA ASN A 17 -1.93 7.43 8.33
C ASN A 17 -1.89 5.99 8.87
N CYS A 18 -2.25 5.00 8.04
CA CYS A 18 -2.18 3.59 8.40
C CYS A 18 -0.73 3.14 8.64
N LEU A 19 0.20 3.55 7.78
CA LEU A 19 1.62 3.22 7.88
C LEU A 19 2.21 3.75 9.19
N ASP A 20 2.03 5.03 9.49
CA ASP A 20 2.56 5.68 10.69
C ASP A 20 2.02 5.03 11.96
N ARG A 21 0.71 4.74 12.00
CA ARG A 21 0.07 4.05 13.12
C ARG A 21 0.63 2.65 13.32
N PHE A 22 0.83 1.88 12.25
CA PHE A 22 1.43 0.55 12.35
C PHE A 22 2.86 0.62 12.90
N LEU A 23 3.69 1.50 12.34
CA LEU A 23 5.09 1.68 12.76
C LEU A 23 5.24 2.22 14.19
N SER A 24 4.24 2.95 14.70
CA SER A 24 4.21 3.38 16.11
C SER A 24 4.02 2.24 17.11
N LEU A 25 3.53 1.08 16.66
CA LEU A 25 3.22 -0.06 17.53
C LEU A 25 4.13 -1.26 17.27
N VAL A 26 4.56 -1.45 16.02
CA VAL A 26 5.30 -2.63 15.58
C VAL A 26 6.64 -2.20 14.98
N PRO A 27 7.78 -2.64 15.56
CA PRO A 27 9.07 -2.44 14.93
C PRO A 27 9.17 -3.30 13.67
N VAL A 28 9.38 -2.66 12.52
CA VAL A 28 9.44 -3.33 11.21
C VAL A 28 10.85 -3.26 10.65
N GLU A 29 11.39 -4.39 10.24
CA GLU A 29 12.68 -4.43 9.55
C GLU A 29 12.60 -3.71 8.19
N LYS A 30 13.68 -3.02 7.82
CA LYS A 30 13.76 -2.23 6.57
C LYS A 30 13.28 -2.99 5.33
N ARG A 31 13.57 -4.29 5.23
CA ARG A 31 13.18 -5.14 4.09
C ARG A 31 11.67 -5.30 3.91
N HIS A 32 10.88 -5.11 4.98
CA HIS A 32 9.42 -5.26 4.92
C HIS A 32 8.68 -3.93 4.73
N LEU A 33 9.38 -2.78 4.70
CA LEU A 33 8.74 -1.48 4.57
C LEU A 33 8.00 -1.31 3.25
N GLN A 34 8.50 -1.89 2.17
CA GLN A 34 7.85 -1.80 0.86
C GLN A 34 6.56 -2.62 0.82
N LEU A 35 6.58 -3.85 1.36
CA LEU A 35 5.37 -4.68 1.50
C LEU A 35 4.34 -3.99 2.39
N LEU A 36 4.76 -3.43 3.54
CA LEU A 36 3.87 -2.70 4.44
C LEU A 36 3.26 -1.47 3.76
N GLY A 37 4.07 -0.64 3.10
CA GLY A 37 3.59 0.53 2.36
C GLY A 37 2.59 0.16 1.26
N SER A 38 2.87 -0.90 0.50
CA SER A 38 1.96 -1.44 -0.51
C SER A 38 0.66 -1.97 0.10
N THR A 39 0.73 -2.62 1.27
CA THR A 39 -0.45 -3.07 2.01
C THR A 39 -1.30 -1.89 2.46
N CYS A 40 -0.68 -0.83 2.98
CA CYS A 40 -1.39 0.39 3.36
C CYS A 40 -2.07 1.07 2.16
N LEU A 41 -1.40 1.12 1.00
CA LEU A 41 -1.98 1.62 -0.26
C LEU A 41 -3.14 0.75 -0.75
N PHE A 42 -2.99 -0.57 -0.67
CA PHE A 42 -4.03 -1.52 -1.04
C PHE A 42 -5.29 -1.33 -0.20
N LEU A 43 -5.13 -1.23 1.12
CA LEU A 43 -6.24 -0.98 2.05
C LEU A 43 -6.88 0.40 1.80
N ALA A 44 -6.07 1.45 1.67
CA ALA A 44 -6.58 2.80 1.47
C ALA A 44 -7.35 2.94 0.14
N SER A 45 -6.83 2.36 -0.95
CA SER A 45 -7.53 2.39 -2.25
C SER A 45 -8.86 1.64 -2.19
N LYS A 46 -8.92 0.48 -1.53
CA LYS A 46 -10.19 -0.26 -1.31
C LYS A 46 -11.22 0.51 -0.50
N LEU A 47 -10.79 1.40 0.39
CA LEU A 47 -11.68 2.17 1.26
C LEU A 47 -12.18 3.48 0.63
N ARG A 48 -11.37 4.09 -0.23
CA ARG A 48 -11.61 5.47 -0.72
C ARG A 48 -11.83 5.57 -2.22
N ASP A 49 -11.40 4.57 -2.98
CA ASP A 49 -11.43 4.64 -4.44
C ASP A 49 -12.54 3.77 -5.03
N SER A 50 -13.15 4.28 -6.10
CA SER A 50 -14.18 3.57 -6.86
C SER A 50 -13.60 2.40 -7.65
N THR A 51 -12.36 2.54 -8.09
CA THR A 51 -11.57 1.51 -8.78
C THR A 51 -10.28 1.30 -7.99
N PRO A 52 -10.30 0.42 -6.97
CA PRO A 52 -9.15 0.22 -6.11
C PRO A 52 -7.99 -0.48 -6.83
N MET A 53 -6.78 -0.27 -6.32
CA MET A 53 -5.58 -0.91 -6.84
C MET A 53 -5.66 -2.42 -6.68
N THR A 54 -5.14 -3.17 -7.65
CA THR A 54 -5.05 -4.64 -7.56
C THR A 54 -3.75 -5.05 -6.87
N ALA A 55 -3.74 -6.24 -6.26
CA ALA A 55 -2.52 -6.82 -5.69
C ALA A 55 -1.42 -6.95 -6.76
N GLU A 56 -1.79 -7.46 -7.94
CA GLU A 56 -0.90 -7.60 -9.09
C GLU A 56 -0.24 -6.27 -9.49
N SER A 57 -1.02 -5.17 -9.55
CA SER A 57 -0.47 -3.85 -9.87
C SER A 57 0.56 -3.40 -8.84
N LEU A 58 0.32 -3.65 -7.56
CA LEU A 58 1.23 -3.28 -6.48
C LEU A 58 2.51 -4.13 -6.49
N CYS A 59 2.40 -5.42 -6.77
CA CYS A 59 3.56 -6.30 -6.99
C CYS A 59 4.39 -5.84 -8.19
N MET A 60 3.76 -5.42 -9.28
CA MET A 60 4.45 -4.83 -10.42
C MET A 60 5.17 -3.53 -10.05
N TYR A 61 4.50 -2.59 -9.37
CA TYR A 61 5.11 -1.33 -8.92
C TYR A 61 6.25 -1.53 -7.93
N SER A 62 6.26 -2.65 -7.22
CA SER A 62 7.33 -3.00 -6.28
C SER A 62 8.48 -3.77 -6.91
N ASP A 63 8.54 -3.88 -8.24
CA ASP A 63 9.51 -4.71 -8.96
C ASP A 63 9.52 -6.17 -8.47
N TYR A 64 8.31 -6.70 -8.18
CA TYR A 64 8.06 -8.05 -7.68
C TYR A 64 8.87 -8.44 -6.44
N CYS A 65 9.24 -7.47 -5.58
CA CYS A 65 9.94 -7.75 -4.32
C CYS A 65 9.08 -8.47 -3.27
N PHE A 66 7.77 -8.57 -3.51
CA PHE A 66 6.82 -9.41 -2.79
C PHE A 66 5.79 -9.99 -3.77
N THR A 67 5.09 -11.02 -3.34
CA THR A 67 4.03 -11.71 -4.09
C THR A 67 2.64 -11.25 -3.65
N ASP A 68 1.63 -11.49 -4.50
CA ASP A 68 0.22 -11.22 -4.14
C ASP A 68 -0.19 -11.94 -2.85
N LYS A 69 0.38 -13.12 -2.57
CA LYS A 69 0.11 -13.89 -1.34
C LYS A 69 0.71 -13.27 -0.10
N GLU A 70 1.81 -12.53 -0.23
CA GLU A 70 2.40 -11.79 0.90
C GLU A 70 1.64 -10.49 1.17
N LEU A 71 0.95 -9.95 0.16
CA LEU A 71 0.12 -8.76 0.27
C LEU A 71 -1.29 -9.05 0.84
N LEU A 72 -1.83 -10.25 0.62
CA LEU A 72 -3.19 -10.68 1.01
C LEU A 72 -3.25 -11.33 2.39
#